data_AF-A0A535B450-F1
#
_entry.id   AF-A0A535B450-F1
#
_cell.length_a   1.000
_cell.length_b   1.000
_cell.length_c   1.000
_cell.angle_alpha   90.00
_cell.angle_beta   90.00
_cell.angle_gamma   90.00
#
_symmetry.space_group_name_H-M   'P 1'
#
loop_
_entity.id
_entity.type
_entity.pdbx_description
1 polymer ?
#
loop_
_entity_poly.entity_id
_entity_poly.type
_entity_poly.pdbx_seq_one_letter_code
_entity_poly.pdbx_strand_id
1 'polypeptide(L)'
;AVLGQQVSLAAARTLAARLVTAHGDLIKIADPTLTHLFPAADAIATADLSRLGVPQSRRATLHALASAVARGSLMLDPGADRAETYHKLLSLPGIGEWTAGYILMRALGDPDTFLAGDLGVRKAGARLGFGSNARTISEHAAAWRPWRTYATHQLWATLTPTQQEVS
;
A
#
# COMPACT_ATOMS: atom_id res chain seq x y z
N ALA A 1 2.66 1.39 0.27
CA ALA A 1 2.66 0.21 -0.63
C ALA A 1 4.07 -0.32 -0.85
N VAL A 2 4.92 0.35 -1.64
CA VAL A 2 6.27 -0.14 -2.02
C VAL A 2 7.21 -0.39 -0.83
N LEU A 3 7.28 0.54 0.13
CA LEU A 3 8.14 0.37 1.32
C LEU A 3 7.79 -0.86 2.17
N GLY A 4 6.52 -1.28 2.15
CA GLY A 4 6.02 -2.43 2.90
C GLY A 4 6.15 -3.78 2.18
N GLN A 5 6.68 -3.80 0.95
CA GLN A 5 6.84 -5.05 0.21
C GLN A 5 7.76 -6.02 0.98
N GLN A 6 7.26 -7.23 1.24
CA GLN A 6 8.01 -8.33 1.85
C GLN A 6 8.68 -8.00 3.20
N VAL A 7 8.15 -7.04 3.96
CA VAL A 7 8.66 -6.66 5.28
C VAL A 7 7.53 -6.56 6.30
N SER A 8 7.87 -6.56 7.59
CA SER A 8 6.89 -6.33 8.65
C SER A 8 6.36 -4.89 8.62
N LEU A 9 5.21 -4.66 9.25
CA LEU A 9 4.65 -3.31 9.40
C LEU A 9 5.62 -2.39 10.19
N ALA A 10 6.28 -2.91 11.21
CA ALA A 10 7.29 -2.16 11.97
C ALA A 10 8.46 -1.72 11.08
N ALA A 11 9.01 -2.65 10.27
CA ALA A 11 10.08 -2.32 9.34
C ALA A 11 9.64 -1.31 8.28
N ALA A 12 8.43 -1.45 7.73
CA ALA A 12 7.87 -0.49 6.78
C ALA A 12 7.75 0.92 7.39
N ARG A 13 7.33 1.04 8.65
CA ARG A 13 7.27 2.30 9.39
C ARG A 13 8.65 2.92 9.58
N THR A 14 9.66 2.12 9.94
CA THR A 14 11.04 2.59 10.05
C THR A 14 11.58 3.11 8.72
N LEU A 15 11.31 2.40 7.61
CA LEU A 15 11.72 2.85 6.27
C LEU A 15 11.03 4.18 5.90
N ALA A 16 9.74 4.31 6.17
CA ALA A 16 9.00 5.55 5.92
C ALA A 16 9.55 6.72 6.76
N ALA A 17 9.85 6.49 8.04
CA ALA A 17 10.46 7.50 8.90
C ALA A 17 11.83 7.96 8.37
N ARG A 18 12.69 7.02 7.96
CA ARG A 18 14.00 7.36 7.36
C ARG A 18 13.85 8.17 6.08
N LEU A 19 12.90 7.84 5.22
CA LEU A 19 12.62 8.59 3.99
C LEU A 19 12.20 10.03 4.32
N VAL A 20 11.28 10.20 5.27
CA VAL A 20 10.78 11.51 5.69
C VAL A 20 11.87 12.35 6.35
N THR A 21 12.67 11.77 7.24
CA THR A 21 13.77 12.50 7.89
C THR A 21 14.86 12.92 6.90
N ALA A 22 15.11 12.13 5.86
CA ALA A 22 16.18 12.42 4.89
C ALA A 22 15.75 13.39 3.77
N HIS A 23 14.48 13.38 3.38
CA HIS A 23 14.01 14.08 2.17
C HIS A 23 12.73 14.89 2.35
N GLY A 24 12.17 14.94 3.57
CA GLY A 24 10.95 15.68 3.87
C GLY A 24 11.25 17.14 4.19
N ASP A 25 10.31 18.03 3.88
CA ASP A 25 10.44 19.44 4.21
C ASP A 25 10.24 19.67 5.71
N LEU A 26 11.16 20.42 6.32
CA LEU A 26 11.03 20.81 7.72
C LEU A 26 9.86 21.79 7.91
N ILE A 27 9.08 21.57 8.95
CA ILE A 27 8.01 22.46 9.35
C ILE A 27 8.20 22.96 10.77
N LYS A 28 7.70 24.16 11.03
CA LYS A 28 7.65 24.77 12.37
C LYS A 28 6.20 25.04 12.71
N ILE A 29 5.59 24.13 13.46
CA ILE A 29 4.22 24.27 13.95
C ILE A 29 4.20 24.14 15.49
N ALA A 30 3.04 24.41 16.09
CA ALA A 30 2.89 24.40 17.55
C ALA A 30 3.13 23.01 18.17
N ASP A 31 2.86 21.93 17.43
CA ASP A 31 3.15 20.56 17.87
C ASP A 31 4.62 20.21 17.59
N PRO A 32 5.46 20.04 18.64
CA PRO A 32 6.88 19.75 18.46
C PRO A 32 7.14 18.32 17.94
N THR A 33 6.13 17.44 17.93
CA THR A 33 6.28 16.06 17.45
C THR A 33 6.17 15.93 15.93
N LEU A 34 5.52 16.90 15.26
CA LEU A 34 5.41 16.94 13.81
C LEU A 34 6.48 17.86 13.22
N THR A 35 7.56 17.24 12.76
CA THR A 35 8.78 17.95 12.36
C THR A 35 8.96 18.08 10.85
N HIS A 36 8.36 17.18 10.08
CA HIS A 36 8.55 17.09 8.62
C HIS A 36 7.22 16.85 7.91
N LEU A 37 7.09 17.39 6.70
CA LEU A 37 6.14 16.90 5.71
C LEU A 37 6.66 15.63 5.06
N PHE A 38 5.76 14.84 4.49
CA PHE A 38 6.17 13.75 3.61
C PHE A 38 6.80 14.34 2.34
N PRO A 39 7.91 13.78 1.82
CA PRO A 39 8.56 14.30 0.62
C PRO A 39 7.62 14.31 -0.58
N ALA A 40 7.63 15.39 -1.35
CA ALA A 40 6.91 15.47 -2.61
C ALA A 40 7.44 14.45 -3.64
N ALA A 41 6.62 14.12 -4.65
CA ALA A 41 6.95 13.09 -5.63
C ALA A 41 8.19 13.44 -6.47
N ASP A 42 8.35 14.71 -6.84
CA ASP A 42 9.54 15.22 -7.53
C ASP A 42 10.81 15.11 -6.68
N ALA A 43 10.72 15.44 -5.38
CA ALA A 43 11.82 15.26 -4.44
C ALA A 43 12.27 13.79 -4.35
N ILE A 44 11.31 12.84 -4.26
CA ILE A 44 11.63 11.40 -4.25
C ILE A 44 12.19 10.95 -5.61
N ALA A 45 11.69 11.49 -6.72
CA ALA A 45 12.11 11.10 -8.06
C ALA A 45 13.62 11.33 -8.28
N THR A 46 14.20 12.37 -7.66
CA THR A 46 15.63 12.72 -7.79
C THR A 46 16.47 12.44 -6.54
N ALA A 47 15.86 11.96 -5.45
CA ALA A 47 16.55 11.74 -4.17
C ALA A 47 17.63 10.64 -4.22
N ASP A 48 18.72 10.80 -3.46
CA ASP A 48 19.61 9.67 -3.18
C ASP A 48 18.99 8.74 -2.13
N LEU A 49 18.39 7.63 -2.59
CA LEU A 49 17.80 6.62 -1.72
C LEU A 49 18.81 5.54 -1.26
N SER A 50 20.11 5.69 -1.53
CA SER A 50 21.13 4.68 -1.22
C SER A 50 21.14 4.27 0.26
N ARG A 51 20.87 5.22 1.16
CA ARG A 51 20.87 5.06 2.63
C ARG A 51 19.53 4.60 3.22
N LEU A 52 18.50 4.38 2.40
CA LEU A 52 17.17 3.99 2.89
C LEU A 52 17.16 2.58 3.51
N GLY A 53 18.13 1.73 3.15
CA GLY A 53 18.24 0.37 3.66
C GLY A 53 17.28 -0.61 2.96
N VAL A 54 17.03 -0.39 1.66
CA VAL A 54 16.23 -1.28 0.81
C VAL A 54 17.05 -1.73 -0.41
N PRO A 55 16.72 -2.88 -1.03
CA PRO A 55 17.40 -3.35 -2.24
C PRO A 55 17.31 -2.36 -3.40
N GLN A 56 18.25 -2.46 -4.34
CA GLN A 56 18.29 -1.60 -5.53
C GLN A 56 16.99 -1.64 -6.35
N SER A 57 16.39 -2.82 -6.50
CA SER A 57 15.11 -2.98 -7.19
C SER A 57 13.99 -2.15 -6.56
N ARG A 58 13.92 -2.10 -5.22
CA ARG A 58 12.90 -1.31 -4.51
C ARG A 58 13.14 0.18 -4.63
N ARG A 59 14.41 0.62 -4.65
CA ARG A 59 14.75 2.02 -4.96
C ARG A 59 14.31 2.39 -6.38
N ALA A 60 14.58 1.52 -7.35
CA ALA A 60 14.13 1.72 -8.73
C ALA A 60 12.60 1.82 -8.83
N THR A 61 11.85 0.97 -8.10
CA THR A 61 10.38 1.07 -8.01
C THR A 61 9.92 2.40 -7.41
N LEU A 62 10.55 2.87 -6.33
CA LEU A 62 10.23 4.17 -5.73
C LEU A 62 10.48 5.32 -6.71
N HIS A 63 11.63 5.34 -7.39
CA HIS A 63 11.94 6.34 -8.42
C HIS A 63 10.95 6.30 -9.58
N ALA A 64 10.61 5.12 -10.09
CA ALA A 64 9.68 4.97 -11.21
C ALA A 64 8.28 5.48 -10.84
N LEU A 65 7.77 5.10 -9.65
CA LEU A 65 6.49 5.55 -9.14
C LEU A 65 6.48 7.08 -8.92
N ALA A 66 7.47 7.59 -8.22
CA ALA A 66 7.59 9.01 -7.92
C ALA A 66 7.72 9.86 -9.19
N SER A 67 8.52 9.41 -10.16
CA SER A 67 8.66 10.07 -11.46
C SER A 67 7.36 10.07 -12.26
N ALA A 68 6.61 8.97 -12.23
CA ALA A 68 5.33 8.87 -12.93
C ALA A 68 4.29 9.86 -12.37
N VAL A 69 4.26 10.01 -11.04
CA VAL A 69 3.40 10.98 -10.34
C VAL A 69 3.87 12.41 -10.59
N ALA A 70 5.16 12.69 -10.43
CA ALA A 70 5.72 14.04 -10.62
C ALA A 70 5.49 14.59 -12.03
N ARG A 71 5.50 13.72 -13.06
CA ARG A 71 5.20 14.10 -14.45
C ARG A 71 3.70 14.15 -14.79
N GLY A 72 2.82 13.86 -13.84
CA GLY A 72 1.37 13.77 -14.08
C GLY A 72 0.93 12.58 -14.94
N SER A 73 1.85 11.70 -15.36
CA SER A 73 1.52 10.50 -16.13
C SER A 73 0.73 9.46 -15.32
N LEU A 74 0.83 9.52 -13.99
CA LEU A 74 0.08 8.71 -13.03
C LEU A 74 -0.56 9.64 -11.99
N MET A 75 -1.89 9.65 -11.90
CA MET A 75 -2.62 10.39 -10.88
C MET A 75 -3.07 9.42 -9.78
N LEU A 76 -2.82 9.80 -8.52
CA LEU A 76 -3.16 9.00 -7.34
C LEU A 76 -4.13 9.76 -6.43
N ASP A 77 -5.16 10.35 -7.02
CA ASP A 77 -6.22 11.07 -6.32
C ASP A 77 -7.57 10.32 -6.41
N PRO A 78 -8.53 10.58 -5.51
CA PRO A 78 -9.82 9.90 -5.51
C PRO A 78 -10.65 10.03 -6.80
N GLY A 79 -10.40 11.07 -7.61
CA GLY A 79 -11.06 11.35 -8.88
C GLY A 79 -10.41 10.71 -10.10
N ALA A 80 -9.21 10.13 -9.96
CA ALA A 80 -8.55 9.42 -11.05
C ALA A 80 -9.33 8.19 -11.51
N ASP A 81 -9.24 7.87 -12.80
CA ASP A 81 -9.80 6.63 -13.33
C ASP A 81 -9.07 5.41 -12.74
N ARG A 82 -9.83 4.55 -12.06
CA ARG A 82 -9.29 3.41 -11.30
C ARG A 82 -8.70 2.35 -12.22
N ALA A 83 -9.35 2.07 -13.35
CA ALA A 83 -8.88 1.06 -14.29
C ALA A 83 -7.59 1.51 -14.99
N GLU A 84 -7.53 2.74 -15.47
CA GLU A 84 -6.35 3.33 -16.08
C GLU A 84 -5.20 3.40 -15.07
N THR A 85 -5.47 3.87 -13.85
CA THR A 85 -4.48 3.91 -12.76
C THR A 85 -3.93 2.52 -12.45
N TYR A 86 -4.78 1.50 -12.40
CA TYR A 86 -4.35 0.11 -12.20
C TYR A 86 -3.35 -0.34 -13.28
N HIS A 87 -3.68 -0.16 -14.56
CA HIS A 87 -2.81 -0.57 -15.66
C HIS A 87 -1.50 0.20 -15.68
N LYS A 88 -1.54 1.52 -15.41
CA LYS A 88 -0.33 2.34 -15.28
C LYS A 88 0.55 1.85 -14.13
N LEU A 89 -0.02 1.55 -12.97
CA LEU A 89 0.71 0.97 -11.83
C LEU A 89 1.37 -0.35 -12.21
N LEU A 90 0.66 -1.26 -12.88
CA LEU A 90 1.21 -2.55 -13.33
C LEU A 90 2.34 -2.42 -14.36
N SER A 91 2.38 -1.32 -15.12
CA SER A 91 3.47 -1.07 -16.06
C SER A 91 4.78 -0.63 -15.38
N LEU A 92 4.74 -0.26 -14.09
CA LEU A 92 5.91 0.19 -13.35
C LEU A 92 6.74 -1.00 -12.83
N PRO A 93 8.08 -0.91 -12.89
CA PRO A 93 8.95 -1.98 -12.43
C PRO A 93 8.76 -2.26 -10.93
N GLY A 94 8.54 -3.53 -10.58
CA GLY A 94 8.37 -3.96 -9.19
C GLY A 94 7.00 -3.66 -8.57
N ILE A 95 6.02 -3.23 -9.36
CA ILE A 95 4.61 -3.12 -8.95
C ILE A 95 3.81 -4.26 -9.58
N GLY A 96 3.49 -5.28 -8.78
CA GLY A 96 2.56 -6.34 -9.16
C GLY A 96 1.13 -6.07 -8.71
N GLU A 97 0.21 -6.98 -9.07
CA GLU A 97 -1.24 -6.88 -8.80
C GLU A 97 -1.56 -6.51 -7.35
N TRP A 98 -0.92 -7.17 -6.38
CA TRP A 98 -1.14 -6.88 -4.96
C TRP A 98 -0.77 -5.43 -4.61
N THR A 99 0.35 -4.90 -5.13
CA THR A 99 0.79 -3.53 -4.84
C THR A 99 -0.11 -2.52 -5.52
N ALA A 100 -0.49 -2.76 -6.78
CA ALA A 100 -1.40 -1.90 -7.53
C ALA A 100 -2.79 -1.83 -6.89
N GLY A 101 -3.37 -2.98 -6.54
CA GLY A 101 -4.63 -3.06 -5.81
C GLY A 101 -4.54 -2.36 -4.45
N TYR A 102 -3.47 -2.58 -3.68
CA TYR A 102 -3.34 -1.92 -2.38
C TYR A 102 -3.25 -0.39 -2.51
N ILE A 103 -2.67 0.14 -3.59
CA ILE A 103 -2.67 1.58 -3.90
C ILE A 103 -4.09 2.05 -4.25
N LEU A 104 -4.84 1.35 -5.10
CA LEU A 104 -6.24 1.70 -5.41
C LEU A 104 -7.10 1.75 -4.14
N MET A 105 -6.98 0.72 -3.30
CA MET A 105 -7.70 0.61 -2.04
C MET A 105 -7.40 1.78 -1.08
N ARG A 106 -6.12 2.12 -0.90
CA ARG A 106 -5.70 3.06 0.16
C ARG A 106 -5.53 4.51 -0.30
N ALA A 107 -5.10 4.74 -1.55
CA ALA A 107 -4.85 6.06 -2.09
C ALA A 107 -6.07 6.60 -2.87
N LEU A 108 -6.72 5.77 -3.70
CA LEU A 108 -7.89 6.18 -4.49
C LEU A 108 -9.22 5.89 -3.76
N GLY A 109 -9.16 5.25 -2.60
CA GLY A 109 -10.36 4.87 -1.84
C GLY A 109 -11.30 3.96 -2.62
N ASP A 110 -10.76 3.10 -3.51
CA ASP A 110 -11.58 2.18 -4.30
C ASP A 110 -12.34 1.21 -3.38
N PRO A 111 -13.70 1.24 -3.38
CA PRO A 111 -14.50 0.37 -2.52
C PRO A 111 -14.51 -1.09 -2.97
N ASP A 112 -14.08 -1.38 -4.20
CA ASP A 112 -14.26 -2.68 -4.85
C ASP A 112 -12.93 -3.36 -5.22
N THR A 113 -11.86 -3.09 -4.47
CA THR A 113 -10.58 -3.78 -4.63
C THR A 113 -10.50 -5.03 -3.76
N PHE A 114 -10.01 -6.13 -4.33
CA PHE A 114 -9.80 -7.38 -3.61
C PHE A 114 -8.36 -7.91 -3.75
N LEU A 115 -7.70 -8.16 -2.62
CA LEU A 115 -6.29 -8.57 -2.58
C LEU A 115 -6.16 -10.07 -2.38
N ALA A 116 -6.56 -10.87 -3.38
CA ALA A 116 -6.63 -12.34 -3.26
C ALA A 116 -5.27 -13.01 -2.92
N GLY A 117 -4.16 -12.39 -3.35
CA GLY A 117 -2.80 -12.85 -3.02
C GLY A 117 -2.33 -12.48 -1.61
N ASP A 118 -3.08 -11.67 -0.86
CA ASP A 118 -2.71 -11.22 0.47
C ASP A 118 -2.68 -12.37 1.48
N LEU A 119 -1.59 -12.45 2.25
CA LEU A 119 -1.41 -13.54 3.22
C LEU A 119 -2.47 -13.50 4.33
N GLY A 120 -2.90 -12.30 4.76
CA GLY A 120 -3.98 -12.13 5.72
C GLY A 120 -5.30 -12.65 5.14
N VAL A 121 -5.69 -12.17 3.96
CA VAL A 121 -6.91 -12.64 3.28
C VAL A 121 -6.93 -14.17 3.15
N ARG A 122 -5.81 -14.77 2.73
CA ARG A 122 -5.69 -16.24 2.60
C ARG A 122 -5.81 -16.98 3.92
N LYS A 123 -5.22 -16.46 5.00
CA LYS A 123 -5.35 -17.03 6.36
C LYS A 123 -6.78 -16.91 6.89
N ALA A 124 -7.43 -15.77 6.67
CA ALA A 124 -8.83 -15.56 7.06
C ALA A 124 -9.75 -16.53 6.31
N GLY A 125 -9.52 -16.74 5.02
CA GLY A 125 -10.30 -17.71 4.24
C GLY A 125 -10.13 -19.16 4.63
N ALA A 126 -8.90 -19.56 4.97
CA ALA A 126 -8.67 -20.89 5.54
C ALA A 126 -9.44 -21.07 6.85
N ARG A 127 -9.41 -20.06 7.74
CA ARG A 127 -10.09 -20.10 9.04
C ARG A 127 -11.62 -20.11 8.92
N LEU A 128 -12.18 -19.36 7.96
CA LEU A 128 -13.62 -19.16 7.80
C LEU A 128 -14.26 -20.14 6.82
N GLY A 129 -13.49 -21.03 6.18
CA GLY A 129 -14.02 -22.11 5.36
C GLY A 129 -14.30 -21.78 3.89
N PHE A 130 -13.87 -20.62 3.38
CA PHE A 130 -14.02 -20.25 1.96
C PHE A 130 -12.75 -20.46 1.11
N GLY A 131 -11.75 -21.13 1.68
CA GLY A 131 -10.53 -21.57 0.98
C GLY A 131 -9.29 -20.71 1.25
N SER A 132 -8.12 -21.22 0.83
CA SER A 132 -6.80 -20.64 1.16
C SER A 132 -5.96 -20.25 -0.07
N ASN A 133 -6.43 -20.56 -1.27
CA ASN A 133 -5.80 -20.21 -2.53
C ASN A 133 -6.48 -18.98 -3.16
N ALA A 134 -5.73 -18.20 -3.93
CA ALA A 134 -6.22 -16.93 -4.47
C ALA A 134 -7.44 -17.09 -5.41
N ARG A 135 -7.54 -18.19 -6.17
CA ARG A 135 -8.65 -18.44 -7.10
C ARG A 135 -9.97 -18.62 -6.35
N THR A 136 -10.04 -19.59 -5.44
CA THR A 136 -11.26 -19.92 -4.69
C THR A 136 -11.75 -18.75 -3.84
N ILE A 137 -10.81 -17.99 -3.24
CA ILE A 137 -11.17 -16.80 -2.48
C ILE A 137 -11.72 -15.70 -3.40
N SER A 138 -11.15 -15.54 -4.61
CA SER A 138 -11.65 -14.55 -5.58
C SER A 138 -13.07 -14.88 -6.08
N GLU A 139 -13.37 -16.17 -6.27
CA GLU A 139 -14.71 -16.64 -6.63
C GLU A 139 -15.74 -16.29 -5.55
N HIS A 140 -15.41 -16.52 -4.27
CA HIS A 140 -16.27 -16.09 -3.16
C HIS A 140 -16.41 -14.56 -3.09
N ALA A 141 -15.31 -13.84 -3.31
CA ALA A 141 -15.31 -12.39 -3.22
C ALA A 141 -16.16 -11.72 -4.29
N ALA A 142 -16.49 -12.41 -5.40
CA ALA A 142 -17.38 -11.89 -6.44
C ALA A 142 -18.77 -11.49 -5.89
N ALA A 143 -19.26 -12.21 -4.87
CA ALA A 143 -20.54 -11.91 -4.23
C ALA A 143 -20.53 -10.63 -3.38
N TRP A 144 -19.35 -10.10 -3.04
CA TRP A 144 -19.20 -8.89 -2.20
C TRP A 144 -19.10 -7.61 -3.01
N ARG A 145 -19.21 -7.67 -4.34
CA ARG A 145 -19.23 -6.48 -5.18
C ARG A 145 -20.46 -5.60 -4.85
N PRO A 146 -20.33 -4.26 -4.91
CA PRO A 146 -19.13 -3.47 -5.24
C PRO A 146 -18.29 -3.06 -4.01
N TRP A 147 -18.30 -3.86 -2.92
CA TRP A 147 -17.73 -3.50 -1.62
C TRP A 147 -16.59 -4.43 -1.17
N ARG A 148 -15.86 -5.04 -2.11
CA ARG A 148 -14.80 -6.03 -1.80
C ARG A 148 -13.66 -5.47 -0.93
N THR A 149 -13.41 -4.16 -0.96
CA THR A 149 -12.42 -3.53 -0.06
C THR A 149 -12.87 -3.64 1.40
N TYR A 150 -14.15 -3.41 1.68
CA TYR A 150 -14.70 -3.52 3.03
C TYR A 150 -14.68 -4.96 3.52
N ALA A 151 -15.02 -5.92 2.64
CA ALA A 151 -14.87 -7.33 2.95
C ALA A 151 -13.40 -7.67 3.31
N THR A 152 -12.43 -7.17 2.53
CA THR A 152 -10.99 -7.35 2.83
C THR A 152 -10.62 -6.83 4.22
N HIS A 153 -11.11 -5.64 4.60
CA HIS A 153 -10.90 -5.11 5.94
C HIS A 153 -11.50 -5.99 7.05
N GLN A 154 -12.71 -6.51 6.85
CA GLN A 154 -13.34 -7.45 7.79
C GLN A 154 -12.52 -8.74 7.92
N LEU A 155 -12.03 -9.29 6.81
CA LEU A 155 -11.15 -10.46 6.84
C LEU A 155 -9.88 -10.21 7.65
N TRP A 156 -9.22 -9.06 7.49
CA TRP A 156 -8.07 -8.70 8.32
C TRP A 156 -8.44 -8.55 9.80
N ALA A 157 -9.59 -7.96 10.10
CA ALA A 157 -10.06 -7.78 11.48
C ALA A 157 -10.24 -9.14 12.20
N THR A 158 -10.70 -10.17 11.50
CA THR A 158 -10.85 -11.53 12.09
C THR A 158 -9.53 -12.16 12.54
N LEU A 159 -8.39 -11.68 12.02
CA LEU A 159 -7.05 -12.19 12.37
C LEU A 159 -6.38 -11.41 13.49
N THR A 160 -6.92 -10.25 13.84
CA THR A 160 -6.42 -9.49 14.98
C THR A 160 -6.92 -10.20 16.24
N PRO A 161 -6.04 -10.53 17.20
CA PRO A 161 -6.49 -11.08 18.47
C PRO A 161 -7.48 -10.10 19.08
N THR A 162 -8.70 -10.55 19.35
CA THR A 162 -9.63 -9.75 20.16
C THR A 162 -8.96 -9.56 21.52
N GLN A 163 -8.71 -8.31 21.93
CA GLN A 163 -8.41 -8.06 23.33
C GLN A 163 -9.69 -8.39 24.11
N GLN A 164 -9.80 -9.63 24.60
CA GLN A 164 -10.80 -10.01 25.59
C GLN A 164 -10.11 -10.35 26.91
N GLU A 165 -10.43 -9.49 27.88
CA GLU A 165 -10.49 -9.69 29.33
C GLU A 165 -9.17 -9.88 30.08
N VAL A 166 -8.54 -8.76 30.42
CA VAL A 166 -7.94 -8.62 31.76
C VAL A 166 -9.10 -8.34 32.70
N SER A 167 -9.60 -9.40 33.35
CA SER A 167 -10.44 -9.30 34.54
C SER A 167 -9.58 -9.14 35.79
#